data_AF-A0A0K8PX99-F1
#
_entry.id   AF-A0A0K8PX99-F1
#
_cell.length_a   1.000
_cell.length_b   1.000
_cell.length_c   1.000
_cell.angle_alpha   90.00
_cell.angle_beta   90.00
_cell.angle_gamma   90.00
#
_symmetry.space_group_name_H-M   'P 1'
#
loop_
_entity.id
_entity.type
_entity.pdbx_description
1 polymer ?
#
loop_
_entity_poly.entity_id
_entity_poly.type
_entity_poly.pdbx_seq_one_letter_code
_entity_poly.pdbx_strand_id
1 'polypeptide(L)'
;LAPDGPIHGRARVHLMEKSFFVVDRAVGMLLGDPGQAVALFREGRRAFGQDGWQAFLEAANQLLRVRNNGEPGAPVDVFYGTVDTLRRARPDTDATAILERLAATRPRAVSYRAAFLDGPPLIPVLNPLLPAIVRTAALWSGDGRPVRLVHDRQNMLTPDRIAWIEEAARQAGVGLAGLRLVVAREDARVQVADFLAGIARKIASDELNGRGDPALTALLRPYVDPASVWGDARSRALLAAPADLGPTAPAAGRR
;
A
#
# COMPACT_ATOMS: atom_id res chain seq x y z
N LEU A 1 8.39 18.29 -12.08
CA LEU A 1 8.00 16.98 -12.65
C LEU A 1 8.10 16.95 -14.17
N ALA A 2 8.40 18.07 -14.84
CA ALA A 2 8.61 18.10 -16.28
C ALA A 2 9.80 17.21 -16.71
N PRO A 3 9.83 16.72 -17.97
CA PRO A 3 10.86 15.81 -18.47
C PRO A 3 12.29 16.34 -18.40
N ASP A 4 12.46 17.66 -18.47
CA ASP A 4 13.71 18.39 -18.31
C ASP A 4 14.12 18.62 -16.84
N GLY A 5 13.26 18.23 -15.90
CA GLY A 5 13.49 18.40 -14.48
C GLY A 5 14.59 17.49 -13.91
N PRO A 6 15.31 17.92 -12.86
CA PRO A 6 16.52 17.24 -12.36
C PRO A 6 16.28 15.86 -11.75
N ILE A 7 15.03 15.55 -11.40
CA ILE A 7 14.62 14.26 -10.80
C ILE A 7 13.90 13.35 -11.81
N HIS A 8 13.69 13.79 -13.05
CA HIS A 8 13.05 12.97 -14.08
C HIS A 8 13.87 11.72 -14.36
N GLY A 9 13.21 10.56 -14.44
CA GLY A 9 13.86 9.24 -14.56
C GLY A 9 14.64 8.78 -13.32
N ARG A 10 14.84 9.64 -12.31
CA ARG A 10 15.68 9.39 -11.13
C ARG A 10 14.89 9.33 -9.81
N ALA A 11 13.57 9.41 -9.91
CA ALA A 11 12.69 9.32 -8.77
C ALA A 11 11.45 8.49 -9.10
N ARG A 12 10.89 7.88 -8.05
CA ARG A 12 9.70 7.04 -8.09
C ARG A 12 8.87 7.28 -6.85
N VAL A 13 7.55 7.19 -6.97
CA VAL A 13 6.59 7.28 -5.87
C VAL A 13 5.72 6.05 -5.87
N HIS A 14 5.61 5.42 -4.71
CA HIS A 14 4.67 4.33 -4.48
C HIS A 14 3.40 4.91 -3.88
N LEU A 15 2.31 4.89 -4.66
CA LEU A 15 1.02 5.41 -4.22
C LEU A 15 0.27 4.35 -3.43
N MET A 16 -0.48 4.80 -2.43
CA MET A 16 -1.29 3.94 -1.59
C MET A 16 -2.64 4.57 -1.28
N GLU A 17 -3.70 3.95 -1.81
CA GLU A 17 -5.07 4.28 -1.46
C GLU A 17 -5.42 3.62 -0.13
N LYS A 18 -5.69 4.43 0.91
CA LYS A 18 -5.87 3.94 2.28
C LYS A 18 -7.01 2.93 2.44
N SER A 19 -8.17 3.24 1.85
CA SER A 19 -9.36 2.39 1.91
C SER A 19 -9.09 1.05 1.22
N PHE A 20 -8.51 1.08 0.03
CA PHE A 20 -8.15 -0.13 -0.70
C PHE A 20 -7.09 -0.96 0.05
N PHE A 21 -6.08 -0.31 0.62
CA PHE A 21 -5.05 -1.01 1.40
C PHE A 21 -5.64 -1.81 2.58
N VAL A 22 -6.66 -1.29 3.27
CA VAL A 22 -7.35 -2.05 4.34
C VAL A 22 -8.02 -3.29 3.77
N VAL A 23 -8.76 -3.16 2.65
CA VAL A 23 -9.44 -4.30 2.01
C VAL A 23 -8.43 -5.33 1.51
N ASP A 24 -7.38 -4.89 0.82
CA ASP A 24 -6.30 -5.73 0.32
C ASP A 24 -5.63 -6.53 1.44
N ARG A 25 -5.32 -5.89 2.56
CA ARG A 25 -4.75 -6.57 3.71
C ARG A 25 -5.73 -7.53 4.39
N ALA A 26 -7.01 -7.16 4.51
CA ALA A 26 -8.02 -8.01 5.15
C ALA A 26 -8.27 -9.28 4.33
N VAL A 27 -8.53 -9.12 3.03
CA VAL A 27 -8.74 -10.23 2.10
C VAL A 27 -7.48 -11.06 1.95
N GLY A 28 -6.31 -10.44 1.81
CA GLY A 28 -5.03 -11.15 1.72
C GLY A 28 -4.75 -12.00 2.96
N MET A 29 -5.02 -11.49 4.16
CA MET A 29 -4.83 -12.24 5.41
C MET A 29 -5.87 -13.35 5.60
N LEU A 30 -7.14 -13.09 5.30
CA LEU A 30 -8.23 -14.02 5.59
C LEU A 30 -8.42 -15.08 4.50
N LEU A 31 -8.35 -14.68 3.22
CA LEU A 31 -8.63 -15.55 2.08
C LEU A 31 -7.36 -16.04 1.37
N GLY A 32 -6.26 -15.29 1.43
CA GLY A 32 -5.03 -15.62 0.70
C GLY A 32 -5.09 -15.33 -0.80
N ASP A 33 -6.12 -14.59 -1.26
CA ASP A 33 -6.36 -14.28 -2.68
C ASP A 33 -6.43 -12.75 -2.91
N PRO A 34 -5.35 -12.12 -3.39
CA PRO A 34 -5.32 -10.69 -3.69
C PRO A 34 -6.32 -10.25 -4.78
N GLY A 35 -6.68 -11.16 -5.71
CA GLY A 35 -7.61 -10.84 -6.80
C GLY A 35 -9.01 -10.47 -6.27
N GLN A 36 -9.42 -11.09 -5.17
CA GLN A 36 -10.70 -10.82 -4.53
C GLN A 36 -10.75 -9.45 -3.85
N ALA A 37 -9.62 -8.88 -3.44
CA ALA A 37 -9.60 -7.56 -2.82
C ALA A 37 -10.02 -6.48 -3.81
N VAL A 38 -9.51 -6.55 -5.05
CA VAL A 38 -9.85 -5.60 -6.12
C VAL A 38 -11.34 -5.72 -6.48
N ALA A 39 -11.84 -6.94 -6.63
CA ALA A 39 -13.24 -7.18 -6.92
C ALA A 39 -14.15 -6.65 -5.80
N LEU A 40 -13.87 -6.99 -4.54
CA LEU A 40 -14.62 -6.51 -3.39
C LEU A 40 -14.58 -4.99 -3.26
N PHE A 41 -13.42 -4.36 -3.48
CA PHE A 41 -13.29 -2.91 -3.38
C PHE A 41 -14.13 -2.17 -4.41
N ARG A 42 -14.16 -2.67 -5.65
CA ARG A 42 -14.89 -2.02 -6.76
C ARG A 42 -16.40 -2.22 -6.65
N GLU A 43 -16.83 -3.45 -6.35
CA GLU A 43 -18.24 -3.78 -6.29
C GLU A 43 -18.88 -3.43 -4.94
N GLY A 44 -18.13 -3.56 -3.84
CA GLY A 44 -18.65 -3.35 -2.49
C GLY A 44 -19.22 -1.95 -2.26
N ARG A 45 -18.57 -0.90 -2.79
CA ARG A 45 -19.09 0.48 -2.69
C ARG A 45 -20.42 0.66 -3.41
N ARG A 46 -20.62 0.00 -4.56
CA ARG A 46 -21.88 0.06 -5.31
C ARG A 46 -22.96 -0.79 -4.65
N ALA A 47 -22.62 -2.02 -4.25
CA ALA A 47 -23.56 -2.97 -3.68
C ALA A 47 -24.12 -2.49 -2.33
N PHE A 48 -23.23 -2.07 -1.42
CA PHE A 48 -23.58 -1.79 -0.02
C PHE A 48 -23.88 -0.32 0.28
N GLY A 49 -23.76 0.56 -0.73
CA GLY A 49 -23.86 2.00 -0.54
C GLY A 49 -22.71 2.55 0.31
N GLN A 50 -22.75 3.86 0.57
CA GLN A 50 -21.68 4.55 1.30
C GLN A 50 -21.58 4.06 2.76
N ASP A 51 -22.70 3.99 3.47
CA ASP A 51 -22.71 3.66 4.90
C ASP A 51 -22.31 2.21 5.16
N GLY A 52 -22.86 1.26 4.37
CA GLY A 52 -22.50 -0.15 4.50
C GLY A 52 -21.03 -0.41 4.15
N TRP A 53 -20.51 0.26 3.12
CA TRP A 53 -19.10 0.16 2.76
C TRP A 53 -18.18 0.77 3.82
N GLN A 54 -18.55 1.93 4.38
CA GLN A 54 -17.81 2.56 5.46
C GLN A 54 -17.76 1.66 6.71
N ALA A 55 -18.90 1.06 7.09
CA ALA A 55 -18.97 0.12 8.19
C ALA A 55 -18.04 -1.10 7.97
N PHE A 56 -18.00 -1.65 6.75
CA PHE A 56 -17.07 -2.73 6.41
C PHE A 56 -15.60 -2.30 6.59
N LEU A 57 -15.22 -1.14 6.06
CA LEU A 57 -13.84 -0.63 6.17
C LEU A 57 -13.43 -0.40 7.63
N GLU A 58 -14.34 0.15 8.44
CA GLU A 58 -14.10 0.39 9.87
C GLU A 58 -13.90 -0.93 10.61
N ALA A 59 -14.80 -1.90 10.39
CA ALA A 59 -14.71 -3.20 11.03
C ALA A 59 -13.44 -3.98 10.60
N ALA A 60 -13.09 -3.94 9.30
CA ALA A 60 -11.87 -4.54 8.78
C ALA A 60 -10.61 -3.87 9.38
N ASN A 61 -10.60 -2.54 9.45
CA ASN A 61 -9.51 -1.80 10.06
C ASN A 61 -9.36 -2.11 11.56
N GLN A 62 -10.47 -2.20 12.29
CA GLN A 62 -10.47 -2.59 13.71
C GLN A 62 -9.92 -4.00 13.93
N LEU A 63 -10.28 -4.96 13.06
CA LEU A 63 -9.76 -6.32 13.10
C LEU A 63 -8.23 -6.35 12.97
N LEU A 64 -7.69 -5.64 11.97
CA LEU A 64 -6.27 -5.68 11.64
C LEU A 64 -5.38 -4.77 12.49
N ARG A 65 -5.95 -3.82 13.22
CA ARG A 65 -5.19 -2.86 14.03
C ARG A 65 -4.62 -3.54 15.28
N VAL A 66 -3.32 -3.38 15.50
CA VAL A 66 -2.61 -3.96 16.67
C VAL A 66 -3.20 -3.46 17.98
N ARG A 67 -3.42 -2.14 18.11
CA ARG A 67 -4.07 -1.55 19.29
C ARG A 67 -5.55 -1.39 19.04
N ASN A 68 -6.38 -2.12 19.79
CA ASN A 68 -7.80 -1.84 19.91
C ASN A 68 -8.13 -1.57 21.38
N ASN A 69 -8.86 -0.50 21.66
CA ASN A 69 -9.23 -0.11 23.02
C ASN A 69 -10.51 -0.88 23.39
N GLY A 70 -10.39 -2.15 23.76
CA GLY A 70 -11.51 -3.00 24.11
C GLY A 70 -11.12 -4.47 24.27
N GLU A 71 -12.11 -5.32 24.52
CA GLU A 71 -11.93 -6.76 24.67
C GLU A 71 -11.19 -7.38 23.46
N PRO A 72 -10.21 -8.28 23.65
CA PRO A 72 -9.43 -8.86 22.56
C PRO A 72 -10.25 -9.49 21.43
N GLY A 73 -11.41 -10.08 21.77
CA GLY A 73 -12.34 -10.73 20.83
C GLY A 73 -13.33 -9.79 20.15
N ALA A 74 -13.62 -8.62 20.73
CA ALA A 74 -14.60 -7.66 20.20
C ALA A 74 -14.38 -7.29 18.71
N PRO A 75 -13.15 -7.01 18.22
CA PRO A 75 -12.94 -6.72 16.80
C PRO A 75 -13.29 -7.89 15.86
N VAL A 76 -13.22 -9.15 16.31
CA VAL A 76 -13.68 -10.29 15.51
C VAL A 76 -15.19 -10.24 15.37
N ASP A 77 -15.91 -10.11 16.49
CA ASP A 77 -17.37 -10.11 16.48
C ASP A 77 -17.96 -8.94 15.69
N VAL A 78 -17.36 -7.75 15.81
CA VAL A 78 -17.74 -6.57 15.02
C VAL A 78 -17.55 -6.81 13.53
N PHE A 79 -16.42 -7.40 13.12
CA PHE A 79 -16.15 -7.69 11.72
C PHE A 79 -17.14 -8.70 11.14
N TYR A 80 -17.33 -9.85 11.79
CA TYR A 80 -18.24 -10.88 11.29
C TYR A 80 -19.72 -10.45 11.37
N GLY A 81 -20.12 -9.69 12.40
CA GLY A 81 -21.45 -9.10 12.48
C GLY A 81 -21.73 -8.11 11.35
N THR A 82 -20.71 -7.33 10.96
CA THR A 82 -20.78 -6.43 9.79
C THR A 82 -20.90 -7.23 8.49
N VAL A 83 -20.04 -8.25 8.30
CA VAL A 83 -20.09 -9.14 7.13
C VAL A 83 -21.47 -9.78 6.98
N ASP A 84 -22.04 -10.33 8.05
CA ASP A 84 -23.36 -10.96 8.04
C ASP A 84 -24.50 -9.98 7.74
N THR A 85 -24.40 -8.75 8.25
CA THR A 85 -25.38 -7.70 7.98
C THR A 85 -25.38 -7.33 6.50
N LEU A 86 -24.20 -7.15 5.90
CA LEU A 86 -24.06 -6.79 4.49
C LEU A 86 -24.50 -7.92 3.56
N ARG A 87 -24.17 -9.18 3.90
CA ARG A 87 -24.64 -10.37 3.16
C ARG A 87 -26.17 -10.42 3.08
N ARG A 88 -26.85 -10.18 4.21
CA ARG A 88 -28.32 -10.19 4.26
C ARG A 88 -28.97 -9.00 3.56
N ALA A 89 -28.34 -7.83 3.59
CA ALA A 89 -28.90 -6.61 3.01
C ALA A 89 -28.94 -6.66 1.47
N ARG A 90 -27.99 -7.35 0.84
CA ARG A 90 -27.84 -7.43 -0.61
C ARG A 90 -27.47 -8.85 -1.05
N PRO A 91 -28.44 -9.78 -1.11
CA PRO A 91 -28.20 -11.07 -1.73
C PRO A 91 -27.82 -10.92 -3.21
N ASP A 92 -27.11 -11.90 -3.75
CA ASP A 92 -26.88 -12.08 -5.19
C ASP A 92 -26.00 -11.03 -5.90
N THR A 93 -24.95 -10.55 -5.23
CA THR A 93 -23.87 -9.75 -5.87
C THR A 93 -22.53 -10.47 -5.80
N ASP A 94 -21.61 -10.17 -6.72
CA ASP A 94 -20.23 -10.67 -6.67
C ASP A 94 -19.52 -10.30 -5.35
N ALA A 95 -19.81 -9.10 -4.83
CA ALA A 95 -19.31 -8.67 -3.53
C ALA A 95 -19.84 -9.56 -2.40
N THR A 96 -21.11 -9.96 -2.45
CA THR A 96 -21.73 -10.87 -1.47
C THR A 96 -21.08 -12.25 -1.53
N ALA A 97 -20.77 -12.78 -2.72
CA ALA A 97 -20.03 -14.04 -2.84
C ALA A 97 -18.63 -13.99 -2.18
N ILE A 98 -17.96 -12.84 -2.23
CA ILE A 98 -16.70 -12.64 -1.49
C ILE A 98 -16.96 -12.56 0.02
N LEU A 99 -18.02 -11.88 0.45
CA LEU A 99 -18.42 -11.82 1.87
C LEU A 99 -18.79 -13.21 2.44
N GLU A 100 -19.43 -14.09 1.66
CA GLU A 100 -19.70 -15.49 2.01
C GLU A 100 -18.40 -16.24 2.34
N ARG A 101 -17.39 -16.09 1.48
CA ARG A 101 -16.07 -16.69 1.73
C ARG A 101 -15.40 -16.09 2.95
N LEU A 102 -15.49 -14.77 3.14
CA LEU A 102 -14.96 -14.12 4.35
C LEU A 102 -15.63 -14.68 5.60
N ALA A 103 -16.95 -14.87 5.61
CA ALA A 103 -17.69 -15.40 6.75
C ALA A 103 -17.17 -16.77 7.21
N ALA A 104 -16.71 -17.61 6.28
CA ALA A 104 -16.11 -18.91 6.58
C ALA A 104 -14.70 -18.83 7.23
N THR A 105 -14.09 -17.63 7.32
CA THR A 105 -12.72 -17.45 7.83
C THR A 105 -12.62 -17.03 9.28
N ARG A 106 -13.72 -17.05 10.03
CA ARG A 106 -13.75 -16.67 11.46
C ARG A 106 -12.64 -17.31 12.29
N PRO A 107 -12.33 -18.61 12.17
CA PRO A 107 -11.21 -19.21 12.91
C PRO A 107 -9.86 -18.53 12.64
N ARG A 108 -9.57 -18.14 11.38
CA ARG A 108 -8.33 -17.44 11.03
C ARG A 108 -8.24 -16.06 11.69
N ALA A 109 -9.34 -15.32 11.69
CA ALA A 109 -9.40 -14.01 12.36
C ALA A 109 -9.20 -14.12 13.88
N VAL A 110 -9.78 -15.15 14.50
CA VAL A 110 -9.57 -15.44 15.94
C VAL A 110 -8.11 -15.75 16.21
N SER A 111 -7.49 -16.66 15.45
CA SER A 111 -6.07 -16.99 15.62
C SER A 111 -5.17 -15.76 15.42
N TYR A 112 -5.46 -14.92 14.43
CA TYR A 112 -4.74 -13.68 14.18
C TYR A 112 -4.79 -12.72 15.38
N ARG A 113 -5.97 -12.55 16.00
CA ARG A 113 -6.12 -11.68 17.18
C ARG A 113 -5.50 -12.30 18.43
N ALA A 114 -5.61 -13.60 18.61
CA ALA A 114 -5.02 -14.32 19.74
C ALA A 114 -3.50 -14.16 19.76
N ALA A 115 -2.84 -14.13 18.59
CA ALA A 115 -1.40 -13.91 18.49
C ALA A 115 -0.92 -12.55 19.06
N PHE A 116 -1.82 -11.57 19.26
CA PHE A 116 -1.46 -10.29 19.88
C PHE A 116 -1.38 -10.36 21.42
N LEU A 117 -1.90 -11.42 22.03
CA LEU A 117 -1.78 -11.66 23.48
C LEU A 117 -0.32 -11.91 23.87
N ASP A 118 0.47 -12.50 22.97
CA ASP A 118 1.90 -12.74 23.15
C ASP A 118 2.76 -11.48 22.87
N GLY A 119 2.13 -10.37 22.46
CA GLY A 119 2.75 -9.10 22.14
C GLY A 119 2.42 -8.59 20.74
N PRO A 120 2.77 -7.33 20.42
CA PRO A 120 2.54 -6.77 19.11
C PRO A 120 3.39 -7.50 18.06
N PRO A 121 2.85 -7.74 16.84
CA PRO A 121 3.63 -8.36 15.79
C PRO A 121 4.82 -7.47 15.40
N LEU A 122 5.94 -8.10 15.08
CA LEU A 122 7.12 -7.40 14.59
C LEU A 122 6.75 -6.52 13.38
N ILE A 123 5.95 -7.08 12.47
CA ILE A 123 5.45 -6.43 11.25
C ILE A 123 3.92 -6.36 11.31
N PRO A 124 3.34 -5.21 11.72
CA PRO A 124 1.89 -5.05 11.67
C PRO A 124 1.37 -5.15 10.24
N VAL A 125 0.27 -5.87 10.04
CA VAL A 125 -0.34 -6.09 8.71
C VAL A 125 -0.72 -4.77 8.01
N LEU A 126 -1.20 -3.79 8.78
CA LEU A 126 -1.52 -2.44 8.29
C LEU A 126 -0.32 -1.49 8.26
N ASN A 127 0.91 -2.00 8.33
CA ASN A 127 2.11 -1.18 8.18
C ASN A 127 2.60 -1.20 6.72
N PRO A 128 2.46 -0.08 5.98
CA PRO A 128 2.93 -0.02 4.61
C PRO A 128 4.44 0.24 4.49
N LEU A 129 5.07 0.78 5.53
CA LEU A 129 6.42 1.33 5.44
C LEU A 129 7.48 0.24 5.26
N LEU A 130 7.44 -0.81 6.09
CA LEU A 130 8.49 -1.85 6.07
C LEU A 130 8.51 -2.59 4.72
N PRO A 131 7.37 -3.03 4.15
CA PRO A 131 7.36 -3.59 2.81
C PRO A 131 7.74 -2.57 1.72
N ALA A 132 7.42 -1.29 1.87
CA ALA A 132 7.78 -0.26 0.90
C ALA A 132 9.30 -0.03 0.85
N ILE A 133 10.02 -0.14 1.96
CA ILE A 133 11.49 -0.05 1.98
C ILE A 133 12.11 -1.21 1.19
N VAL A 134 11.64 -2.45 1.40
CA VAL A 134 12.11 -3.62 0.65
C VAL A 134 11.83 -3.46 -0.85
N ARG A 135 10.63 -3.00 -1.21
CA ARG A 135 10.26 -2.71 -2.61
C ARG A 135 11.12 -1.61 -3.23
N THR A 136 11.43 -0.56 -2.47
CA THR A 136 12.32 0.52 -2.92
C THR A 136 13.71 -0.03 -3.22
N ALA A 137 14.24 -0.90 -2.37
CA ALA A 137 15.51 -1.58 -2.64
C ALA A 137 15.42 -2.45 -3.90
N ALA A 138 14.35 -3.24 -4.06
CA ALA A 138 14.16 -4.09 -5.23
C ALA A 138 14.12 -3.30 -6.55
N LEU A 139 13.43 -2.15 -6.55
CA LEU A 139 13.32 -1.28 -7.71
C LEU A 139 14.68 -0.73 -8.15
N TRP A 140 15.46 -0.23 -7.21
CA TRP A 140 16.73 0.45 -7.52
C TRP A 140 17.93 -0.50 -7.64
N SER A 141 17.81 -1.74 -7.16
CA SER A 141 18.80 -2.80 -7.36
C SER A 141 18.47 -3.74 -8.52
N GLY A 142 17.44 -3.43 -9.32
CA GLY A 142 16.96 -4.27 -10.42
C GLY A 142 17.99 -4.50 -11.54
N ASP A 143 19.04 -3.69 -11.62
CA ASP A 143 20.19 -3.88 -12.53
C ASP A 143 21.30 -4.76 -11.92
N GLY A 144 21.03 -5.38 -10.77
CA GLY A 144 21.97 -6.21 -10.02
C GLY A 144 22.93 -5.42 -9.14
N ARG A 145 22.88 -4.08 -9.13
CA ARG A 145 23.76 -3.26 -8.29
C ARG A 145 23.17 -3.14 -6.88
N PRO A 146 23.93 -3.48 -5.83
CA PRO A 146 23.48 -3.26 -4.47
C PRO A 146 23.25 -1.77 -4.18
N VAL A 147 22.17 -1.45 -3.48
CA VAL A 147 21.79 -0.09 -3.10
C VAL A 147 21.85 0.10 -1.59
N ARG A 148 22.31 1.28 -1.17
CA ARG A 148 22.18 1.73 0.23
C ARG A 148 21.04 2.74 0.31
N LEU A 149 20.05 2.46 1.16
CA LEU A 149 18.92 3.34 1.35
C LEU A 149 19.18 4.36 2.46
N VAL A 150 18.69 5.58 2.24
CA VAL A 150 18.68 6.67 3.23
C VAL A 150 17.22 6.97 3.53
N HIS A 151 16.86 6.99 4.80
CA HIS A 151 15.49 7.21 5.24
C HIS A 151 15.46 8.18 6.41
N ASP A 152 14.41 8.99 6.54
CA ASP A 152 14.20 9.80 7.74
C ASP A 152 14.12 8.92 9.00
N ARG A 153 14.48 9.47 10.14
CA ARG A 153 14.22 8.83 11.42
C ARG A 153 12.72 8.66 11.60
N GLN A 154 12.33 7.42 11.85
CA GLN A 154 10.95 7.06 12.10
C GLN A 154 10.91 6.14 13.31
N ASN A 155 10.06 6.45 14.30
CA ASN A 155 9.95 5.68 15.55
C ASN A 155 9.61 4.21 15.31
N MET A 156 9.00 3.92 14.16
CA MET A 156 8.63 2.58 13.75
C MET A 156 9.83 1.73 13.27
N LEU A 157 10.95 2.34 12.87
CA LEU A 157 12.16 1.65 12.38
C LEU A 157 13.10 1.30 13.55
N THR A 158 12.63 0.38 14.40
CA THR A 158 13.45 -0.20 15.48
C THR A 158 14.54 -1.13 14.92
N PRO A 159 15.61 -1.43 15.68
CA PRO A 159 16.65 -2.36 15.24
C PRO A 159 16.10 -3.70 14.72
N ASP A 160 15.16 -4.32 15.43
CA ASP A 160 14.56 -5.59 15.02
C ASP A 160 13.80 -5.50 13.68
N ARG A 161 13.15 -4.36 13.43
CA ARG A 161 12.44 -4.13 12.16
C ARG A 161 13.39 -3.81 11.01
N ILE A 162 14.52 -3.16 11.29
CA ILE A 162 15.59 -2.98 10.31
C ILE A 162 16.21 -4.33 9.95
N ALA A 163 16.51 -5.16 10.95
CA ALA A 163 17.00 -6.52 10.74
C ALA A 163 16.01 -7.35 9.91
N TRP A 164 14.70 -7.22 10.19
CA TRP A 164 13.67 -7.83 9.36
C TRP A 164 13.67 -7.33 7.91
N ILE A 165 13.85 -6.01 7.67
CA ILE A 165 13.93 -5.45 6.31
C ILE A 165 15.12 -6.06 5.55
N GLU A 166 16.29 -6.11 6.19
CA GLU A 166 17.51 -6.65 5.60
C GLU A 166 17.37 -8.14 5.28
N GLU A 167 16.80 -8.91 6.21
CA GLU A 167 16.52 -10.33 6.03
C GLU A 167 15.48 -10.58 4.92
N ALA A 168 14.39 -9.82 4.91
CA ALA A 168 13.35 -9.93 3.87
C ALA A 168 13.92 -9.59 2.49
N ALA A 169 14.77 -8.56 2.38
CA ALA A 169 15.45 -8.23 1.14
C ALA A 169 16.37 -9.38 0.69
N ARG A 170 17.16 -9.94 1.60
CA ARG A 170 18.06 -11.07 1.32
C ARG A 170 17.31 -12.30 0.82
N GLN A 171 16.22 -12.68 1.49
CA GLN A 171 15.39 -13.83 1.09
C GLN A 171 14.73 -13.62 -0.27
N ALA A 172 14.43 -12.37 -0.62
CA ALA A 172 13.89 -12.01 -1.92
C ALA A 172 14.96 -11.80 -3.02
N GLY A 173 16.25 -12.02 -2.71
CA GLY A 173 17.36 -11.76 -3.65
C GLY A 173 17.54 -10.28 -4.01
N VAL A 174 17.02 -9.37 -3.18
CA VAL A 174 17.09 -7.92 -3.38
C VAL A 174 18.44 -7.39 -2.92
N GLY A 175 19.10 -6.59 -3.75
CA GLY A 175 20.42 -6.01 -3.49
C GLY A 175 20.37 -4.85 -2.49
N LEU A 176 20.00 -5.09 -1.23
CA LEU A 176 20.05 -4.08 -0.16
C LEU A 176 21.39 -4.16 0.60
N ALA A 177 22.25 -3.17 0.41
CA ALA A 177 23.55 -3.05 1.08
C ALA A 177 23.50 -2.33 2.45
N GLY A 178 22.30 -1.89 2.85
CA GLY A 178 22.04 -1.34 4.18
C GLY A 178 21.06 -0.16 4.16
N LEU A 179 20.55 0.16 5.35
CA LEU A 179 19.61 1.24 5.60
C LEU A 179 20.20 2.24 6.60
N ARG A 180 20.27 3.52 6.22
CA ARG A 180 20.78 4.60 7.09
C ARG A 180 19.67 5.57 7.46
N LEU A 181 19.42 5.75 8.76
CA LEU A 181 18.46 6.72 9.26
C LEU A 181 19.12 8.10 9.44
N VAL A 182 18.45 9.15 8.97
CA VAL A 182 18.95 10.54 9.01
C VAL A 182 17.89 11.50 9.54
N VAL A 183 18.31 12.69 9.94
CA VAL A 183 17.37 13.77 10.29
C VAL A 183 16.90 14.43 8.98
N ALA A 184 15.61 14.33 8.64
CA ALA A 184 15.07 14.83 7.36
C ALA A 184 15.52 16.26 7.00
N ARG A 185 15.41 17.21 7.95
CA ARG A 185 15.74 18.63 7.71
C ARG A 185 17.22 18.89 7.39
N GLU A 186 18.10 17.91 7.62
CA GLU A 186 19.55 18.00 7.45
C GLU A 186 20.06 17.16 6.26
N ASP A 187 19.20 16.37 5.60
CA ASP A 187 19.59 15.55 4.43
C ASP A 187 18.76 15.91 3.19
N ALA A 188 19.39 16.54 2.20
CA ALA A 188 18.73 17.02 0.98
C ALA A 188 18.03 15.91 0.19
N ARG A 189 18.50 14.65 0.27
CA ARG A 189 17.86 13.52 -0.43
C ARG A 189 16.49 13.22 0.13
N VAL A 190 16.37 13.28 1.46
CA VAL A 190 15.08 13.08 2.14
C VAL A 190 14.14 14.24 1.81
N GLN A 191 14.62 15.48 1.84
CA GLN A 191 13.81 16.65 1.49
C GLN A 191 13.26 16.59 0.06
N VAL A 192 14.07 16.18 -0.91
CA VAL A 192 13.62 15.99 -2.30
C VAL A 192 12.59 14.87 -2.40
N ALA A 193 12.79 13.76 -1.69
CA ALA A 193 11.82 12.66 -1.65
C ALA A 193 10.48 13.09 -1.03
N ASP A 194 10.49 13.81 0.09
CA ASP A 194 9.30 14.31 0.76
C ASP A 194 8.55 15.34 -0.08
N PHE A 195 9.29 16.24 -0.74
CA PHE A 195 8.71 17.20 -1.67
C PHE A 195 7.95 16.51 -2.82
N LEU A 196 8.59 15.53 -3.45
CA LEU A 196 7.96 14.73 -4.50
C LEU A 196 6.76 13.95 -3.96
N ALA A 197 6.89 13.32 -2.79
CA ALA A 197 5.80 12.56 -2.16
C ALA A 197 4.59 13.45 -1.84
N GLY A 198 4.83 14.69 -1.38
CA GLY A 198 3.78 15.68 -1.13
C GLY A 198 3.02 16.07 -2.39
N ILE A 199 3.74 16.37 -3.48
CA ILE A 199 3.14 16.68 -4.79
C ILE A 199 2.35 15.48 -5.32
N ALA A 200 2.97 14.29 -5.31
CA ALA A 200 2.34 13.07 -5.79
C ALA A 200 1.06 12.75 -5.02
N ARG A 201 1.09 12.87 -3.68
CA ARG A 201 -0.08 12.70 -2.83
C ARG A 201 -1.20 13.66 -3.23
N LYS A 202 -0.89 14.95 -3.42
CA LYS A 202 -1.90 15.96 -3.77
C LYS A 202 -2.56 15.65 -5.10
N ILE A 203 -1.77 15.44 -6.16
CA ILE A 203 -2.26 15.13 -7.50
C ILE A 203 -3.08 13.83 -7.50
N ALA A 204 -2.55 12.75 -6.91
CA ALA A 204 -3.25 11.46 -6.85
C ALA A 204 -4.55 11.54 -6.03
N SER A 205 -4.57 12.34 -4.95
CA SER A 205 -5.80 12.57 -4.17
C SER A 205 -6.83 13.37 -4.96
N ASP A 206 -6.40 14.39 -5.71
CA ASP A 206 -7.32 15.17 -6.55
C ASP A 206 -7.91 14.30 -7.66
N GLU A 207 -7.08 13.48 -8.31
CA GLU A 207 -7.54 12.48 -9.25
C GLU A 207 -8.55 11.54 -8.60
N LEU A 208 -8.24 10.94 -7.45
CA LEU A 208 -9.16 10.03 -6.75
C LEU A 208 -10.54 10.67 -6.47
N ASN A 209 -10.55 11.96 -6.12
CA ASN A 209 -11.75 12.72 -5.79
C ASN A 209 -12.44 13.38 -7.00
N GLY A 210 -12.00 13.08 -8.24
CA GLY A 210 -12.61 13.62 -9.45
C GLY A 210 -12.35 15.12 -9.68
N ARG A 211 -11.30 15.67 -9.05
CA ARG A 211 -10.86 17.07 -9.18
C ARG A 211 -9.44 17.18 -9.77
N GLY A 212 -9.02 16.15 -10.48
CA GLY A 212 -7.68 16.06 -11.06
C GLY A 212 -7.45 17.09 -12.17
N ASP A 213 -6.22 17.57 -12.26
CA ASP A 213 -5.74 18.36 -13.39
C ASP A 213 -5.03 17.42 -14.38
N PRO A 214 -5.53 17.26 -15.62
CA PRO A 214 -4.94 16.34 -16.59
C PRO A 214 -3.46 16.60 -16.89
N ALA A 215 -3.02 17.86 -16.87
CA ALA A 215 -1.62 18.22 -17.13
C ALA A 215 -0.73 17.81 -15.95
N LEU A 216 -1.15 18.08 -14.71
CA LEU A 216 -0.41 17.64 -13.52
C LEU A 216 -0.37 16.11 -13.41
N THR A 217 -1.47 15.43 -13.74
CA THR A 217 -1.55 13.97 -13.75
C THR A 217 -0.60 13.39 -14.79
N ALA A 218 -0.56 13.94 -16.00
CA ALA A 218 0.39 13.52 -17.04
C ALA A 218 1.85 13.69 -16.58
N LEU A 219 2.17 14.77 -15.87
CA LEU A 219 3.50 15.00 -15.31
C LEU A 219 3.86 14.02 -14.18
N LEU A 220 2.88 13.53 -13.43
CA LEU A 220 3.11 12.57 -12.34
C LEU A 220 3.33 11.14 -12.85
N ARG A 221 2.65 10.71 -13.93
CA ARG A 221 2.66 9.32 -14.45
C ARG A 221 4.05 8.68 -14.48
N PRO A 222 5.13 9.31 -15.01
CA PRO A 222 6.45 8.66 -15.12
C PRO A 222 7.10 8.34 -13.76
N TYR A 223 6.60 8.95 -12.68
CA TYR A 223 7.10 8.73 -11.33
C TYR A 223 6.34 7.64 -10.59
N VAL A 224 5.12 7.29 -11.02
CA VAL A 224 4.27 6.33 -10.30
C VAL A 224 4.82 4.91 -10.48
N ASP A 225 5.14 4.27 -9.36
CA ASP A 225 5.52 2.86 -9.32
C ASP A 225 4.34 1.99 -9.78
N PRO A 226 4.50 1.13 -10.82
CA PRO A 226 3.45 0.20 -11.26
C PRO A 226 2.95 -0.73 -10.15
N ALA A 227 3.75 -0.99 -9.12
CA ALA A 227 3.38 -1.80 -7.97
C ALA A 227 2.53 -1.04 -6.92
N SER A 228 2.19 0.24 -7.16
CA SER A 228 1.35 1.06 -6.27
C SER A 228 0.04 0.35 -5.88
N VAL A 229 -0.33 0.45 -4.61
CA VAL A 229 -1.54 -0.16 -4.05
C VAL A 229 -2.72 0.79 -4.25
N TRP A 230 -3.44 0.63 -5.36
CA TRP A 230 -4.51 1.54 -5.78
C TRP A 230 -5.72 0.78 -6.33
N GLY A 231 -6.89 1.01 -5.73
CA GLY A 231 -8.12 0.24 -5.97
C GLY A 231 -9.07 0.92 -6.96
N ASP A 232 -9.12 2.25 -6.97
CA ASP A 232 -9.97 3.01 -7.89
C ASP A 232 -9.52 2.84 -9.35
N ALA A 233 -10.36 2.19 -10.16
CA ALA A 233 -10.02 1.83 -11.53
C ALA A 233 -9.77 3.04 -12.44
N ARG A 234 -10.57 4.11 -12.28
CA ARG A 234 -10.48 5.30 -13.12
C ARG A 234 -9.17 6.05 -12.87
N SER A 235 -8.92 6.46 -11.63
CA SER A 235 -7.70 7.19 -11.30
C SER A 235 -6.46 6.31 -11.45
N ARG A 236 -6.54 4.98 -11.24
CA ARG A 236 -5.44 4.06 -11.58
C ARG A 236 -5.07 4.13 -13.04
N ALA A 237 -6.05 4.06 -13.96
CA ALA A 237 -5.79 4.14 -15.39
C ALA A 237 -5.16 5.48 -15.79
N LEU A 238 -5.52 6.56 -15.10
CA LEU A 238 -4.96 7.90 -15.34
C LEU A 238 -3.57 8.11 -14.71
N LEU A 239 -3.26 7.45 -13.59
CA LEU A 239 -1.99 7.60 -12.86
C LEU A 239 -0.92 6.59 -13.30
N ALA A 240 -1.33 5.46 -13.89
CA ALA A 240 -0.41 4.46 -14.39
C ALA A 240 0.48 5.06 -15.49
N ALA A 241 1.79 4.82 -15.39
CA ALA A 241 2.68 5.01 -16.52
C ALA A 241 2.24 4.09 -17.68
N PRO A 242 2.37 4.52 -18.94
CA PRO A 242 2.35 3.58 -20.06
C PRO A 242 3.38 2.48 -19.78
N ALA A 243 3.02 1.22 -20.00
CA ALA A 243 4.02 0.16 -20.06
C ALA A 243 5.05 0.55 -21.14
N ASP A 244 6.34 0.48 -20.80
CA ASP A 244 7.53 0.88 -21.58
C ASP A 244 7.90 2.37 -21.67
N LEU A 245 8.83 2.76 -20.79
CA LEU A 245 10.07 3.39 -21.24
C LEU A 245 11.22 2.61 -20.60
N GLY A 246 11.76 1.65 -21.36
CA GLY A 246 13.05 1.02 -21.05
C GLY A 246 14.16 2.06 -20.92
N PRO A 247 15.35 1.68 -20.39
CA PRO A 247 16.43 2.62 -20.14
C PRO A 247 16.79 3.37 -21.44
N THR A 248 16.53 4.67 -21.45
CA THR A 248 17.05 5.57 -22.49
C THR A 248 18.57 5.50 -22.45
N ALA A 249 19.15 4.84 -23.46
CA ALA A 249 20.58 4.84 -23.69
C ALA A 249 21.08 6.29 -23.80
N PRO A 250 22.26 6.61 -23.24
CA PRO A 250 22.81 7.96 -23.35
C PRO A 250 23.13 8.26 -24.82
N ALA A 251 22.73 9.46 -25.26
CA ALA A 251 23.06 9.99 -26.57
C ALA A 251 24.58 9.93 -26.78
N ALA A 252 25.01 9.11 -27.75
CA ALA A 252 26.38 9.09 -28.20
C ALA A 252 26.72 10.47 -28.79
N GLY A 253 27.64 11.16 -28.12
CA GLY A 253 28.21 12.42 -28.61
C GLY A 253 28.87 12.19 -29.97
N ARG A 254 28.49 13.00 -30.95
CA ARG A 254 29.26 13.16 -32.18
C ARG A 254 30.50 13.98 -31.85
N ARG A 255 31.66 13.39 -32.08
CA ARG A 255 32.89 14.14 -32.42
C ARG A 255 32.84 14.50 -33.89
#